data_AF-A0A1M3QUH8-F1
#
_entry.id   AF-A0A1M3QUH8-F1
#
_cell.length_a   1.000
_cell.length_b   1.000
_cell.length_c   1.000
_cell.angle_alpha   90.00
_cell.angle_beta   90.00
_cell.angle_gamma   90.00
#
_symmetry.space_group_name_H-M   'P 1'
#
loop_
_entity.id
_entity.type
_entity.pdbx_description
1 polymer ?
#
loop_
_entity_poly.entity_id
_entity_poly.type
_entity_poly.pdbx_seq_one_letter_code
_entity_poly.pdbx_strand_id
1 'polypeptide(L)'
;MRILQTILIIFFFYTAIPAISQGQNPDSALVAQQRKNPVQLYYNSLGIQSGLYNGSEYTVYVHLLKDGHPYLDTTKLMDGAVFYDGMLYRNVPMLYDIVKDELVIQHYNKVFHIQLIKSKVDEFNILGRPFLHLGKDSTIQGSVKNGYYEVLYDGQIKLYAKRIKTIQEFIPDMQVERRVFSNNRYFIYKDSTFHEVYNQSSVLKILKDKKFDYKQALRKQRIKFRKQRETAMKLMLQQYENANH
;
A
#
# COMPACT_ATOMS: atom_id res chain seq x y z
N MET A 1 -64.20 -61.95 -48.15
CA MET A 1 -62.97 -62.62 -47.70
C MET A 1 -62.41 -61.81 -46.55
N ARG A 2 -62.57 -62.21 -45.27
CA ARG A 2 -61.63 -63.09 -44.51
C ARG A 2 -60.17 -62.62 -44.69
N ILE A 3 -59.36 -62.23 -43.70
CA ILE A 3 -59.25 -62.54 -42.27
C ILE A 3 -58.25 -61.54 -41.64
N LEU A 4 -58.53 -61.10 -40.42
CA LEU A 4 -57.66 -60.93 -39.25
C LEU A 4 -56.17 -60.53 -39.45
N GLN A 5 -55.75 -59.42 -38.83
CA GLN A 5 -54.49 -59.38 -38.09
C GLN A 5 -54.55 -58.33 -36.96
N THR A 6 -54.41 -58.85 -35.75
CA THR A 6 -54.37 -58.20 -34.44
C THR A 6 -53.14 -57.29 -34.29
N ILE A 7 -53.34 -56.05 -33.84
CA ILE A 7 -52.24 -55.20 -33.34
C ILE A 7 -52.57 -54.74 -31.92
N LEU A 8 -51.63 -55.09 -31.03
CA LEU A 8 -51.55 -54.86 -29.61
C LEU A 8 -51.35 -53.37 -29.30
N ILE A 9 -52.27 -52.73 -28.59
CA ILE A 9 -52.13 -51.34 -28.13
C ILE A 9 -51.64 -51.36 -26.68
N ILE A 10 -50.36 -51.00 -26.49
CA ILE A 10 -49.75 -50.79 -25.18
C ILE A 10 -50.01 -49.34 -24.75
N PHE A 11 -50.79 -49.17 -23.68
CA PHE A 11 -51.02 -47.89 -23.01
C PHE A 11 -49.75 -47.49 -22.23
N PHE A 12 -49.03 -46.46 -22.68
CA PHE A 12 -47.93 -45.87 -21.92
C PHE A 12 -48.45 -44.64 -21.16
N PHE A 13 -48.66 -44.79 -19.85
CA PHE A 13 -48.97 -43.67 -18.95
C PHE A 13 -47.75 -42.75 -18.82
N TYR A 14 -47.85 -41.54 -19.37
CA TYR A 14 -46.86 -40.48 -19.16
C TYR A 14 -47.08 -39.83 -17.79
N THR A 15 -46.29 -40.20 -16.79
CA THR A 15 -46.17 -39.43 -15.55
C THR A 15 -45.08 -38.37 -15.73
N ALA A 16 -45.49 -37.10 -15.85
CA ALA A 16 -44.55 -35.98 -15.86
C ALA A 16 -43.96 -35.77 -14.46
N ILE A 17 -42.66 -35.99 -14.32
CA ILE A 17 -41.90 -35.59 -13.13
C ILE A 17 -41.44 -34.14 -13.35
N PRO A 18 -41.83 -33.16 -12.52
CA PRO A 18 -41.24 -31.83 -12.60
C PRO A 18 -39.77 -31.92 -12.16
N ALA A 19 -38.86 -31.72 -13.11
CA ALA A 19 -37.45 -31.55 -12.82
C ALA A 19 -37.25 -30.21 -12.10
N ILE A 20 -36.97 -30.26 -10.80
CA ILE A 20 -36.49 -29.11 -10.04
C ILE A 20 -35.06 -28.84 -10.53
N SER A 21 -34.91 -27.85 -11.41
CA SER A 21 -33.61 -27.28 -11.75
C SER A 21 -33.11 -26.49 -10.54
N GLN A 22 -32.14 -27.03 -9.81
CA GLN A 22 -31.36 -26.23 -8.88
C GLN A 22 -30.34 -25.44 -9.71
N GLY A 23 -30.66 -24.16 -9.96
CA GLY A 23 -29.65 -23.19 -10.35
C GLY A 23 -28.63 -23.06 -9.23
N GLN A 24 -27.47 -23.68 -9.38
CA GLN A 24 -26.33 -23.38 -8.53
C GLN A 24 -25.96 -21.92 -8.78
N ASN A 25 -26.25 -21.04 -7.83
CA ASN A 25 -25.52 -19.77 -7.73
C ASN A 25 -24.12 -20.15 -7.27
N PRO A 26 -23.08 -20.07 -8.12
CA PRO A 26 -21.73 -20.29 -7.62
C PRO A 26 -21.43 -19.15 -6.66
N ASP A 27 -21.10 -19.50 -5.41
CA ASP A 27 -20.70 -18.55 -4.37
C ASP A 27 -19.79 -17.47 -4.98
N SER A 28 -20.22 -16.21 -4.90
CA SER A 28 -19.44 -15.07 -5.40
C SER A 28 -18.02 -15.05 -4.82
N ALA A 29 -17.82 -15.65 -3.64
CA ALA A 29 -16.51 -15.88 -3.03
C ALA A 29 -15.65 -16.93 -3.75
N LEU A 30 -16.22 -18.06 -4.18
CA LEU A 30 -15.51 -19.11 -4.93
C LEU A 30 -15.17 -18.65 -6.35
N VAL A 31 -16.07 -17.94 -7.01
CA VAL A 31 -15.80 -17.35 -8.35
C VAL A 31 -14.72 -16.27 -8.26
N ALA A 32 -14.75 -15.43 -7.22
CA ALA A 32 -13.70 -14.42 -7.00
C ALA A 32 -12.34 -15.07 -6.69
N GLN A 33 -12.32 -16.18 -5.96
CA GLN A 33 -11.10 -16.91 -5.63
C GLN A 33 -10.53 -17.70 -6.82
N GLN A 34 -11.40 -18.25 -7.68
CA GLN A 34 -11.00 -18.93 -8.91
C GLN A 34 -10.46 -18.00 -9.98
N ARG A 35 -10.89 -16.72 -10.05
CA ARG A 35 -10.32 -15.74 -11.00
C ARG A 35 -8.91 -15.28 -10.63
N LYS A 36 -8.57 -15.23 -9.34
CA LYS A 36 -7.25 -14.78 -8.86
C LYS A 36 -6.13 -15.77 -9.16
N ASN A 37 -6.44 -17.06 -9.32
CA ASN A 37 -5.45 -18.13 -9.42
C ASN A 37 -4.81 -18.30 -10.82
N PRO A 38 -5.56 -18.39 -11.95
CA PRO A 38 -4.96 -18.59 -13.26
C PRO A 38 -4.20 -17.37 -13.78
N VAL A 39 -4.66 -16.16 -13.41
CA VAL A 39 -3.94 -14.91 -13.71
C VAL A 39 -2.58 -14.93 -13.01
N GLN A 40 -2.54 -15.13 -11.69
CA GLN A 40 -1.28 -15.18 -10.95
C GLN A 40 -0.32 -16.26 -11.48
N LEU A 41 -0.83 -17.44 -11.84
CA LEU A 41 -0.03 -18.53 -12.43
C LEU A 41 0.55 -18.16 -13.81
N TYR A 42 -0.24 -17.50 -14.66
CA TYR A 42 0.22 -16.99 -15.96
C TYR A 42 1.37 -16.00 -15.80
N TYR A 43 1.26 -15.01 -14.91
CA TYR A 43 2.32 -14.02 -14.72
C TYR A 43 3.55 -14.58 -13.99
N ASN A 44 3.38 -15.55 -13.08
CA ASN A 44 4.50 -16.28 -12.49
C ASN A 44 5.32 -17.05 -13.56
N SER A 45 4.68 -17.47 -14.65
CA SER A 45 5.36 -18.15 -15.77
C SER A 45 6.13 -17.20 -16.70
N LEU A 46 5.87 -15.89 -16.63
CA LEU A 46 6.43 -14.92 -17.57
C LEU A 46 7.86 -14.48 -17.26
N GLY A 47 8.44 -14.77 -16.09
CA GLY A 47 9.87 -14.63 -15.76
C GLY A 47 10.55 -13.30 -16.18
N ILE A 48 10.90 -13.19 -17.47
CA ILE A 48 11.59 -12.10 -18.16
C ILE A 48 10.62 -11.05 -18.78
N GLN A 49 9.38 -11.43 -19.12
CA GLN A 49 8.30 -10.55 -19.62
C GLN A 49 7.31 -10.13 -18.53
N SER A 50 7.75 -10.14 -17.27
CA SER A 50 6.91 -9.71 -16.15
C SER A 50 6.46 -8.26 -16.36
N GLY A 51 5.16 -8.00 -16.15
CA GLY A 51 4.58 -6.65 -16.20
C GLY A 51 5.24 -5.66 -15.23
N LEU A 52 6.05 -6.15 -14.30
CA LEU A 52 6.86 -5.36 -13.36
C LEU A 52 7.96 -4.52 -14.04
N TYR A 53 8.57 -5.01 -15.13
CA TYR A 53 9.76 -4.39 -15.73
C TYR A 53 9.43 -3.46 -16.92
N ASN A 54 8.41 -2.61 -16.77
CA ASN A 54 7.95 -1.67 -17.81
C ASN A 54 8.14 -0.19 -17.44
N GLY A 55 8.89 0.09 -16.36
CA GLY A 55 9.30 1.43 -15.97
C GLY A 55 10.44 1.99 -16.81
N SER A 56 10.72 3.28 -16.68
CA SER A 56 11.91 3.89 -17.28
C SER A 56 13.16 3.58 -16.48
N GLU A 57 14.34 3.66 -17.11
CA GLU A 57 15.61 3.58 -16.39
C GLU A 57 15.68 4.66 -15.30
N TYR A 58 16.15 4.28 -14.10
CA TYR A 58 16.28 5.19 -12.98
C TYR A 58 17.54 6.06 -13.12
N THR A 59 17.36 7.37 -13.16
CA THR A 59 18.48 8.32 -13.25
C THR A 59 19.14 8.51 -11.90
N VAL A 60 20.37 7.99 -11.73
CA VAL A 60 21.14 8.20 -10.51
C VAL A 60 21.60 9.64 -10.34
N TYR A 61 21.84 10.05 -9.08
CA TYR A 61 22.42 11.36 -8.78
C TYR A 61 23.87 11.41 -9.25
N VAL A 62 24.16 12.27 -10.22
CA VAL A 62 25.50 12.42 -10.82
C VAL A 62 26.52 13.11 -9.92
N HIS A 63 26.04 13.76 -8.86
CA HIS A 63 26.88 14.53 -7.97
C HIS A 63 27.05 13.87 -6.62
N LEU A 64 28.27 13.92 -6.10
CA LEU A 64 28.61 13.40 -4.79
C LEU A 64 27.81 14.14 -3.71
N LEU A 65 27.11 13.38 -2.88
CA LEU A 65 26.49 13.85 -1.65
C LEU A 65 27.54 13.70 -0.54
N LYS A 66 27.90 14.81 0.10
CA LYS A 66 28.89 14.81 1.19
C LYS A 66 28.34 14.14 2.44
N ASP A 67 27.04 14.30 2.70
CA ASP A 67 26.35 13.73 3.85
C ASP A 67 24.93 13.27 3.50
N GLY A 68 24.56 12.09 4.00
CA GLY A 68 23.29 11.42 3.77
C GLY A 68 23.10 10.80 2.38
N HIS A 69 21.91 10.25 2.15
CA HIS A 69 21.50 9.62 0.89
C HIS A 69 19.99 9.82 0.64
N PRO A 70 19.51 9.76 -0.61
CA PRO A 70 18.11 10.04 -0.95
C PRO A 70 17.15 8.93 -0.54
N TYR A 71 17.65 7.72 -0.34
CA TYR A 71 16.84 6.51 -0.14
C TYR A 71 16.32 6.32 1.30
N LEU A 72 15.33 5.43 1.47
CA LEU A 72 14.84 4.97 2.77
C LEU A 72 15.90 4.14 3.52
N ASP A 73 16.42 4.69 4.61
CA ASP A 73 17.35 4.10 5.60
C ASP A 73 18.68 3.48 5.11
N THR A 74 18.79 3.05 3.85
CA THR A 74 19.94 2.37 3.28
C THR A 74 20.13 2.71 1.80
N THR A 75 21.37 2.63 1.32
CA THR A 75 21.72 2.74 -0.11
C THR A 75 21.74 1.39 -0.83
N LYS A 76 21.58 0.29 -0.08
CA LYS A 76 21.57 -1.08 -0.63
C LYS A 76 20.15 -1.47 -1.05
N LEU A 77 20.04 -2.22 -2.14
CA LEU A 77 18.79 -2.88 -2.51
C LEU A 77 18.35 -3.78 -1.36
N MET A 78 17.07 -3.68 -1.01
CA MET A 78 16.43 -4.50 -0.01
C MET A 78 15.27 -5.24 -0.67
N ASP A 79 15.14 -6.53 -0.38
CA ASP A 79 13.99 -7.28 -0.87
C ASP A 79 12.71 -6.78 -0.22
N GLY A 80 11.70 -6.58 -1.05
CA GLY A 80 10.39 -6.12 -0.63
C GLY A 80 9.26 -6.77 -1.43
N ALA A 81 8.06 -6.26 -1.21
CA ALA A 81 6.88 -6.63 -2.00
C ALA A 81 6.22 -5.36 -2.54
N VAL A 82 5.66 -5.43 -3.74
CA VAL A 82 4.96 -4.30 -4.38
C VAL A 82 3.69 -4.81 -5.04
N PHE A 83 2.57 -4.13 -4.78
CA PHE A 83 1.35 -4.28 -5.55
C PHE A 83 1.39 -3.29 -6.70
N TYR A 84 1.62 -3.83 -7.90
CA TYR A 84 1.90 -3.08 -9.11
C TYR A 84 0.99 -3.55 -10.25
N ASP A 85 0.25 -2.63 -10.85
CA ASP A 85 -0.63 -2.88 -12.00
C ASP A 85 -1.62 -4.03 -11.77
N GLY A 86 -2.21 -4.07 -10.56
CA GLY A 86 -3.16 -5.10 -10.15
C GLY A 86 -2.55 -6.42 -9.69
N MET A 87 -1.22 -6.51 -9.56
CA MET A 87 -0.52 -7.74 -9.19
C MET A 87 0.47 -7.57 -8.06
N LEU A 88 0.57 -8.60 -7.21
CA LEU A 88 1.52 -8.63 -6.12
C LEU A 88 2.82 -9.31 -6.57
N TYR A 89 3.91 -8.55 -6.54
CA TYR A 89 5.27 -9.06 -6.72
C TYR A 89 5.96 -9.13 -5.36
N ARG A 90 6.64 -10.24 -5.10
CA ARG A 90 7.35 -10.52 -3.83
C ARG A 90 8.83 -10.73 -4.09
N ASN A 91 9.65 -10.52 -3.06
CA ASN A 91 11.10 -10.67 -3.10
C ASN A 91 11.73 -9.86 -4.23
N VAL A 92 11.23 -8.64 -4.43
CA VAL A 92 11.74 -7.72 -5.45
C VAL A 92 12.86 -6.88 -4.82
N PRO A 93 14.10 -6.92 -5.34
CA PRO A 93 15.18 -6.07 -4.86
C PRO A 93 14.85 -4.61 -5.22
N MET A 94 14.65 -3.78 -4.20
CA MET A 94 14.16 -2.41 -4.38
C MET A 94 14.85 -1.38 -3.48
N LEU A 95 14.76 -0.12 -3.90
CA LEU A 95 15.10 1.09 -3.16
C LEU A 95 13.88 2.00 -3.21
N TYR A 96 13.62 2.73 -2.12
CA TYR A 96 12.67 3.83 -2.15
C TYR A 96 13.43 5.15 -2.11
N ASP A 97 13.46 5.87 -3.24
CA ASP A 97 14.01 7.22 -3.33
C ASP A 97 12.99 8.22 -2.77
N ILE A 98 13.28 8.76 -1.58
CA ILE A 98 12.38 9.68 -0.87
C ILE A 98 12.46 11.10 -1.46
N VAL A 99 13.59 11.46 -2.08
CA VAL A 99 13.76 12.79 -2.68
C VAL A 99 12.88 12.92 -3.92
N LYS A 100 12.83 11.89 -4.77
CA LYS A 100 11.97 11.86 -5.96
C LYS A 100 10.59 11.26 -5.71
N ASP A 101 10.40 10.58 -4.58
CA ASP A 101 9.20 9.82 -4.25
C ASP A 101 8.92 8.74 -5.30
N GLU A 102 9.94 7.93 -5.59
CA GLU A 102 10.00 6.89 -6.62
C GLU A 102 10.39 5.54 -6.03
N LEU A 103 9.68 4.47 -6.44
CA LEU A 103 10.04 3.10 -6.10
C LEU A 103 10.94 2.55 -7.22
N VAL A 104 12.18 2.27 -6.87
CA VAL A 104 13.24 1.85 -7.80
C VAL A 104 13.50 0.37 -7.59
N ILE A 105 13.59 -0.41 -8.65
CA ILE A 105 13.88 -1.84 -8.58
C ILE A 105 15.07 -2.20 -9.45
N GLN A 106 15.77 -3.28 -9.09
CA GLN A 106 16.78 -3.85 -9.96
C GLN A 106 16.11 -4.54 -11.16
N HIS A 107 16.56 -4.21 -12.37
CA HIS A 107 16.08 -4.87 -13.58
C HIS A 107 16.49 -6.36 -13.60
N TYR A 108 15.75 -7.22 -14.31
CA TYR A 108 16.02 -8.67 -14.31
C TYR A 108 17.42 -9.04 -14.81
N ASN A 109 18.00 -8.24 -15.72
CA ASN A 109 19.36 -8.44 -16.22
C ASN A 109 20.46 -8.02 -15.22
N LYS A 110 20.08 -7.39 -14.09
CA LYS A 110 20.96 -6.91 -13.01
C LYS A 110 21.95 -5.81 -13.40
N VAL A 111 21.85 -5.25 -14.61
CA VAL A 111 22.79 -4.25 -15.14
C VAL A 111 22.41 -2.83 -14.71
N PHE A 112 21.11 -2.53 -14.65
CA PHE A 112 20.60 -1.21 -14.33
C PHE A 112 19.37 -1.29 -13.41
N HIS A 113 18.93 -0.12 -12.94
CA HIS A 113 17.74 0.03 -12.13
C HIS A 113 16.63 0.69 -12.95
N ILE A 114 15.39 0.33 -12.67
CA ILE A 114 14.22 1.01 -13.24
C ILE A 114 13.41 1.67 -12.14
N GLN A 115 12.79 2.80 -12.46
CA GLN A 115 11.77 3.40 -11.61
C GLN A 115 10.40 2.89 -12.05
N LEU A 116 9.63 2.35 -11.10
CA LEU A 116 8.28 1.88 -11.40
C LEU A 116 7.36 3.05 -11.74
N ILE A 117 6.47 2.85 -12.70
CA ILE A 117 5.46 3.85 -13.08
C ILE A 117 4.59 4.13 -11.86
N LYS A 118 4.70 5.34 -11.30
CA LYS A 118 4.09 5.70 -10.02
C LYS A 118 2.58 5.47 -9.97
N SER A 119 1.85 5.78 -11.05
CA SER A 119 0.40 5.55 -11.13
C SER A 119 -0.01 4.07 -11.16
N LYS A 120 0.94 3.14 -11.32
CA LYS A 120 0.67 1.70 -11.28
C LYS A 120 1.07 1.07 -9.94
N VAL A 121 1.79 1.78 -9.07
CA VAL A 121 2.09 1.31 -7.71
C VAL A 121 0.95 1.73 -6.80
N ASP A 122 0.25 0.77 -6.20
CA ASP A 122 -0.77 1.08 -5.20
C ASP A 122 -0.20 0.99 -3.78
N GLU A 123 0.62 -0.03 -3.50
CA GLU A 123 1.30 -0.21 -2.22
C GLU A 123 2.62 -0.97 -2.37
N PHE A 124 3.52 -0.79 -1.40
CA PHE A 124 4.72 -1.61 -1.29
C PHE A 124 5.15 -1.77 0.17
N ASN A 125 5.95 -2.80 0.44
CA ASN A 125 6.61 -3.02 1.70
C ASN A 125 8.10 -3.21 1.47
N ILE A 126 8.90 -2.42 2.18
CA ILE A 126 10.36 -2.49 2.17
C ILE A 126 10.84 -2.33 3.61
N LEU A 127 11.83 -3.12 4.03
CA LEU A 127 12.36 -3.09 5.40
C LEU A 127 11.29 -3.36 6.49
N GLY A 128 10.23 -4.11 6.16
CA GLY A 128 9.10 -4.35 7.05
C GLY A 128 8.17 -3.14 7.23
N ARG A 129 8.35 -2.08 6.43
CA ARG A 129 7.59 -0.83 6.51
C ARG A 129 6.60 -0.75 5.35
N PRO A 130 5.28 -0.79 5.61
CA PRO A 130 4.26 -0.68 4.58
C PRO A 130 4.08 0.77 4.12
N PHE A 131 4.01 0.98 2.81
CA PHE A 131 3.74 2.25 2.15
C PHE A 131 2.53 2.13 1.24
N LEU A 132 1.65 3.12 1.30
CA LEU A 132 0.45 3.24 0.48
C LEU A 132 0.55 4.47 -0.42
N HIS A 133 0.11 4.35 -1.66
CA HIS A 133 0.00 5.47 -2.59
C HIS A 133 -1.30 6.22 -2.34
N LEU A 134 -1.20 7.41 -1.74
CA LEU A 134 -2.34 8.28 -1.46
C LEU A 134 -2.37 9.47 -2.40
N GLY A 135 -3.55 10.03 -2.64
CA GLY A 135 -3.73 11.25 -3.44
C GLY A 135 -3.71 11.06 -4.95
N LYS A 136 -3.80 9.82 -5.44
CA LYS A 136 -3.81 9.45 -6.87
C LYS A 136 -5.02 10.03 -7.62
N ASP A 137 -6.20 9.99 -7.00
CA ASP A 137 -7.48 10.29 -7.67
C ASP A 137 -8.12 11.62 -7.25
N SER A 138 -7.40 12.48 -6.52
CA SER A 138 -7.79 13.86 -6.10
C SER A 138 -9.18 14.07 -5.44
N THR A 139 -9.96 13.02 -5.21
CA THR A 139 -11.26 13.05 -4.49
C THR A 139 -11.12 13.00 -2.97
N ILE A 140 -9.88 12.83 -2.48
CA ILE A 140 -9.58 12.71 -1.06
C ILE A 140 -9.71 14.07 -0.38
N GLN A 141 -10.60 14.17 0.61
CA GLN A 141 -10.76 15.37 1.40
C GLN A 141 -9.61 15.53 2.42
N GLY A 142 -9.00 16.72 2.44
CA GLY A 142 -8.00 17.11 3.44
C GLY A 142 -6.65 17.52 2.85
N SER A 143 -5.60 17.43 3.67
CA SER A 143 -4.27 17.99 3.36
C SER A 143 -3.27 17.01 2.72
N VAL A 144 -3.75 15.86 2.23
CA VAL A 144 -2.90 14.83 1.59
C VAL A 144 -2.61 15.20 0.14
N LYS A 145 -1.36 15.00 -0.27
CA LYS A 145 -0.91 15.20 -1.65
C LYS A 145 -0.60 13.86 -2.28
N ASN A 146 -0.55 13.81 -3.61
CA ASN A 146 -0.18 12.60 -4.32
C ASN A 146 1.22 12.09 -3.90
N GLY A 147 1.34 10.80 -3.61
CA GLY A 147 2.62 10.13 -3.36
C GLY A 147 2.55 8.99 -2.36
N TYR A 148 3.71 8.45 -1.98
CA TYR A 148 3.77 7.32 -1.04
C TYR A 148 3.81 7.77 0.42
N TYR A 149 3.04 7.10 1.26
CA TYR A 149 2.89 7.36 2.68
C TYR A 149 3.09 6.07 3.47
N GLU A 150 3.97 6.09 4.46
CA GLU A 150 4.15 4.96 5.35
C GLU A 150 2.96 4.81 6.28
N VAL A 151 2.48 3.60 6.48
CA VAL A 151 1.42 3.27 7.44
C VAL A 151 2.06 2.99 8.79
N LEU A 152 1.85 3.89 9.76
CA LEU A 152 2.38 3.75 11.12
C LEU A 152 1.39 3.09 12.09
N TYR A 153 0.10 3.27 11.82
CA TYR A 153 -1.02 2.70 12.56
C TYR A 153 -2.24 2.58 11.65
N ASP A 154 -2.90 1.43 11.67
CA ASP A 154 -4.06 1.11 10.83
C ASP A 154 -5.19 0.55 11.71
N GLY A 155 -5.74 1.41 12.57
CA GLY A 155 -6.94 1.14 13.38
C GLY A 155 -8.20 1.73 12.73
N GLN A 156 -9.22 2.02 13.54
CA GLN A 156 -10.38 2.82 13.11
C GLN A 156 -9.95 4.23 12.70
N ILE A 157 -8.95 4.77 13.39
CA ILE A 157 -8.21 5.97 13.05
C ILE A 157 -6.84 5.52 12.56
N LYS A 158 -6.42 6.09 11.43
CA LYS A 158 -5.15 5.70 10.79
C LYS A 158 -4.10 6.79 10.97
N LEU A 159 -2.84 6.37 11.10
CA LEU A 159 -1.69 7.27 11.15
C LEU A 159 -0.75 6.96 10.01
N TYR A 160 -0.44 7.99 9.24
CA TYR A 160 0.48 7.93 8.11
C TYR A 160 1.65 8.88 8.30
N ALA A 161 2.81 8.52 7.76
CA ALA A 161 3.95 9.40 7.61
C ALA A 161 4.31 9.62 6.15
N LYS A 162 4.36 10.89 5.72
CA LYS A 162 5.06 11.27 4.50
C LYS A 162 6.53 11.47 4.84
N ARG A 163 7.37 10.55 4.37
CA ARG A 163 8.82 10.70 4.45
C ARG A 163 9.25 11.74 3.41
N ILE A 164 10.13 12.66 3.81
CA ILE A 164 10.61 13.73 2.91
C ILE A 164 12.10 13.86 3.11
N LYS A 165 12.82 13.85 2.00
CA LYS A 165 14.24 14.18 1.92
C LYS A 165 14.43 15.30 0.90
N THR A 166 15.32 16.23 1.20
CA THR A 166 15.72 17.30 0.28
C THR A 166 17.23 17.36 0.19
N ILE A 167 17.75 17.58 -1.02
CA ILE A 167 19.16 17.84 -1.24
C ILE A 167 19.34 19.35 -1.22
N GLN A 168 20.21 19.84 -0.34
CA GLN A 168 20.58 21.25 -0.27
C GLN A 168 22.05 21.41 -0.64
N GLU A 169 22.35 22.47 -1.39
CA GLU A 169 23.70 22.84 -1.81
C GLU A 169 24.23 23.95 -0.91
N PHE A 170 25.50 23.82 -0.53
CA PHE A 170 26.24 24.77 0.28
C PHE A 170 27.57 25.05 -0.41
N ILE A 171 28.12 26.25 -0.19
CA ILE A 171 29.43 26.63 -0.73
C ILE A 171 30.33 27.11 0.43
N PRO A 172 30.73 26.22 1.36
CA PRO A 172 31.78 26.56 2.31
C PRO A 172 33.13 26.62 1.59
N ASP A 173 33.93 27.65 1.88
CA ASP A 173 35.32 27.77 1.41
C ASP A 173 35.50 27.57 -0.11
N MET A 174 34.58 28.12 -0.91
CA MET A 174 34.58 28.02 -2.39
C MET A 174 34.44 26.58 -2.94
N GLN A 175 34.02 25.60 -2.12
CA GLN A 175 33.75 24.24 -2.54
C GLN A 175 32.25 23.93 -2.51
N VAL A 176 31.70 23.40 -3.61
CA VAL A 176 30.31 22.98 -3.67
C VAL A 176 30.12 21.69 -2.87
N GLU A 177 29.30 21.76 -1.83
CA GLU A 177 28.89 20.63 -1.01
C GLU A 177 27.38 20.40 -1.12
N ARG A 178 26.96 19.13 -1.21
CA ARG A 178 25.54 18.77 -1.17
C ARG A 178 25.26 17.84 0.00
N ARG A 179 24.21 18.14 0.76
CA ARG A 179 23.79 17.37 1.93
C ARG A 179 22.31 17.04 1.87
N VAL A 180 21.94 15.87 2.38
CA VAL A 180 20.55 15.42 2.43
C VAL A 180 19.93 15.70 3.79
N PHE A 181 18.81 16.42 3.80
CA PHE A 181 18.04 16.72 5.01
C PHE A 181 16.73 15.92 5.00
N SER A 182 16.30 15.46 6.17
CA SER A 182 15.04 14.72 6.33
C SER A 182 14.03 15.52 7.14
N ASN A 183 12.77 15.56 6.69
CA ASN A 183 11.69 16.26 7.40
C ASN A 183 10.33 15.57 7.24
N ASN A 184 10.00 14.65 8.14
CA ASN A 184 8.76 13.87 8.02
C ASN A 184 7.51 14.68 8.39
N ARG A 185 6.45 14.49 7.62
CA ARG A 185 5.10 15.01 7.91
C ARG A 185 4.17 13.87 8.29
N TYR A 186 3.19 14.13 9.15
CA TYR A 186 2.33 13.09 9.68
C TYR A 186 0.87 13.44 9.49
N PHE A 187 0.05 12.43 9.20
CA PHE A 187 -1.35 12.61 8.84
C PHE A 187 -2.20 11.60 9.60
N ILE A 188 -3.29 12.08 10.19
CA ILE A 188 -4.31 11.26 10.82
C ILE A 188 -5.51 11.21 9.87
N TYR A 189 -5.98 10.00 9.56
CA TYR A 189 -7.22 9.80 8.84
C TYR A 189 -8.33 9.44 9.83
N LYS A 190 -9.36 10.29 9.90
CA LYS A 190 -10.50 10.15 10.81
C LYS A 190 -11.73 10.77 10.16
N ASP A 191 -12.91 10.17 10.36
CA ASP A 191 -14.19 10.69 9.86
C ASP A 191 -14.13 11.02 8.35
N SER A 192 -13.56 10.08 7.57
CA SER A 192 -13.32 10.19 6.13
C SER A 192 -12.43 11.36 5.66
N THR A 193 -11.72 12.04 6.57
CA THR A 193 -10.89 13.21 6.26
C THR A 193 -9.46 13.00 6.72
N PHE A 194 -8.49 13.48 5.92
CA PHE A 194 -7.09 13.55 6.35
C PHE A 194 -6.76 14.87 7.04
N HIS A 195 -6.13 14.76 8.20
CA HIS A 195 -5.66 15.88 8.99
C HIS A 195 -4.16 15.80 9.20
N GLU A 196 -3.43 16.82 8.78
CA GLU A 196 -2.01 16.91 9.08
C GLU A 196 -1.77 17.30 10.54
N VAL A 197 -0.78 16.64 11.17
CA VAL A 197 -0.41 16.85 12.57
C VAL A 197 1.08 17.14 12.73
N TYR A 198 1.36 18.22 13.47
CA TYR A 198 2.71 18.76 13.66
C TYR A 198 3.18 18.64 15.11
N ASN A 199 2.24 18.66 16.05
CA ASN A 199 2.51 18.69 17.48
C ASN A 199 1.40 17.98 18.27
N GLN A 200 1.64 17.76 19.56
CA GLN A 200 0.68 17.08 20.43
C GLN A 200 -0.69 17.77 20.45
N SER A 201 -0.72 19.11 20.41
CA SER A 201 -1.98 19.88 20.39
C SER A 201 -2.80 19.62 19.12
N SER A 202 -2.16 19.52 17.96
CA SER A 202 -2.85 19.20 16.69
C SER A 202 -3.49 17.81 16.72
N VAL A 203 -2.83 16.83 17.35
CA VAL A 203 -3.40 15.48 17.55
C VAL A 203 -4.60 15.54 18.49
N LEU A 204 -4.48 16.22 19.64
CA LEU A 204 -5.56 16.34 20.62
C LEU A 204 -6.80 17.05 20.06
N LYS A 205 -6.62 18.01 19.15
CA LYS A 205 -7.72 18.71 18.47
C LYS A 205 -8.57 17.73 17.65
N ILE A 206 -7.94 16.76 16.99
CA ILE A 206 -8.63 15.73 16.19
C ILE A 206 -9.34 14.71 17.09
N LEU A 207 -8.72 14.36 18.22
CA LEU A 207 -9.24 13.39 19.18
C LEU A 207 -10.32 13.96 20.15
N LYS A 208 -10.81 15.18 19.90
CA LYS A 208 -11.89 15.84 20.68
C LYS A 208 -11.65 15.84 22.20
N ASP A 209 -10.42 16.16 22.61
CA ASP A 209 -10.11 16.72 23.94
C ASP A 209 -10.24 15.83 25.20
N LYS A 210 -10.14 14.49 25.11
CA LYS A 210 -9.82 13.64 26.30
C LYS A 210 -8.35 13.83 26.78
N LYS A 211 -7.90 15.09 26.92
CA LYS A 211 -6.51 15.53 27.16
C LYS A 211 -5.85 14.89 28.39
N PHE A 212 -6.62 14.58 29.42
CA PHE A 212 -6.11 14.10 30.70
C PHE A 212 -5.50 12.68 30.59
N ASP A 213 -6.22 11.77 29.93
CA ASP A 213 -5.85 10.36 29.84
C ASP A 213 -4.60 10.15 28.97
N TYR A 214 -4.50 10.88 27.85
CA TYR A 214 -3.36 10.76 26.93
C TYR A 214 -2.05 11.28 27.53
N LYS A 215 -2.11 12.38 28.29
CA LYS A 215 -0.92 12.92 28.96
C LYS A 215 -0.42 11.96 30.04
N GLN A 216 -1.33 11.31 30.76
CA GLN A 216 -0.96 10.32 31.77
C GLN A 216 -0.29 9.09 31.12
N ALA A 217 -0.85 8.57 30.03
CA ALA A 217 -0.28 7.43 29.30
C ALA A 217 1.16 7.72 28.79
N LEU A 218 1.37 8.88 28.15
CA LEU A 218 2.70 9.29 27.69
C LEU A 218 3.70 9.44 28.85
N ARG A 219 3.25 10.00 29.99
CA ARG A 219 4.09 10.14 31.19
C ARG A 219 4.44 8.78 31.78
N LYS A 220 3.48 7.86 31.90
CA LYS A 220 3.68 6.50 32.43
C LYS A 220 4.75 5.74 31.64
N GLN A 221 4.74 5.89 30.31
CA GLN A 221 5.71 5.27 29.41
C GLN A 221 6.97 6.12 29.16
N ARG A 222 7.11 7.29 29.83
CA ARG A 222 8.22 8.24 29.68
C ARG A 222 8.45 8.71 28.22
N ILE A 223 7.39 8.76 27.42
CA ILE A 223 7.44 9.18 26.03
C ILE A 223 7.35 10.71 25.96
N LYS A 224 8.38 11.34 25.39
CA LYS A 224 8.38 12.78 25.09
C LYS A 224 7.95 13.00 23.64
N PHE A 225 6.77 13.58 23.42
CA PHE A 225 6.20 13.77 22.07
C PHE A 225 7.21 14.38 21.08
N ARG A 226 7.89 15.46 21.45
CA ARG A 226 8.86 16.15 20.57
C ARG A 226 10.04 15.26 20.13
N LYS A 227 10.43 14.29 20.95
CA LYS A 227 11.55 13.37 20.65
C LYS A 227 11.11 12.07 19.99
N GLN A 228 9.89 11.63 20.30
CA GLN A 228 9.35 10.33 19.89
C GLN A 228 7.96 10.53 19.28
N ARG A 229 7.88 11.33 18.21
CA ARG A 229 6.60 11.78 17.64
C ARG A 229 5.73 10.60 17.22
N GLU A 230 6.29 9.66 16.46
CA GLU A 230 5.56 8.49 15.94
C GLU A 230 5.03 7.60 17.06
N THR A 231 5.89 7.20 17.99
CA THR A 231 5.51 6.42 19.17
C THR A 231 4.44 7.13 20.00
N ALA A 232 4.58 8.44 20.21
CA ALA A 232 3.60 9.22 20.96
C ALA A 232 2.24 9.28 20.24
N MET A 233 2.23 9.57 18.93
CA MET A 233 0.99 9.64 18.15
C MET A 233 0.29 8.27 18.10
N LYS A 234 1.03 7.19 17.86
CA LYS A 234 0.49 5.83 17.86
C LYS A 234 -0.15 5.47 19.20
N LEU A 235 0.54 5.75 20.32
CA LEU A 235 -0.02 5.49 21.64
C LEU A 235 -1.29 6.32 21.91
N MET A 236 -1.29 7.61 21.55
CA MET A 236 -2.47 8.46 21.74
C MET A 236 -3.69 7.94 20.96
N LEU A 237 -3.48 7.47 19.73
CA LEU A 237 -4.52 6.88 18.88
C LEU A 237 -5.07 5.58 19.47
N GLN A 238 -4.18 4.67 19.87
CA GLN A 238 -4.56 3.40 20.51
C GLN A 238 -5.41 3.63 21.78
N GLN A 239 -5.02 4.59 22.62
CA GLN A 239 -5.79 4.93 23.81
C GLN A 239 -7.16 5.54 23.49
N TYR A 240 -7.24 6.37 22.45
CA TYR A 240 -8.52 6.93 22.01
C TYR A 240 -9.49 5.84 21.56
N GLU A 241 -9.01 4.88 20.77
CA GLU A 241 -9.84 3.78 20.30
C GLU A 241 -10.29 2.89 21.46
N ASN A 242 -9.39 2.48 22.34
CA ASN A 242 -9.72 1.65 23.51
C ASN A 242 -10.75 2.30 24.45
N ALA A 243 -10.81 3.63 24.51
CA ALA A 243 -11.73 4.36 25.38
C ALA A 243 -13.11 4.66 24.74
N ASN A 244 -13.30 4.29 23.46
CA ASN A 244 -14.54 4.49 22.72
C ASN A 244 -15.09 3.18 22.11
N HIS A 245 -14.52 2.04 22.49
CA HIS A 245 -15.10 0.70 22.36
C HIS A 245 -15.71 0.29 23.70
#